data_AF-A0A2M7TKF8-F1
#
_entry.id   AF-A0A2M7TKF8-F1
#
_cell.length_a   1.000
_cell.length_b   1.000
_cell.length_c   1.000
_cell.angle_alpha   90.00
_cell.angle_beta   90.00
_cell.angle_gamma   90.00
#
_symmetry.space_group_name_H-M   'P 1'
#
loop_
_entity.id
_entity.type
_entity.pdbx_description
1 polymer ?
#
loop_
_entity_poly.entity_id
_entity_poly.type
_entity_poly.pdbx_seq_one_letter_code
_entity_poly.pdbx_strand_id
1 'polypeptide(L)'
;LAIPRRVASGIDYNRLQLITAVLSKRLGLPLGNFDVLVNVAGGLRVEEPAVDLGAALAIYSSFKNLAIEPRVVVFGELGLLGEIRSVSQNNQRIKEAKRLGFVKIISPEKYSSINQAVKNLQ
;
A
#
# COMPACT_ATOMS: atom_id res chain seq x y z
N LEU A 1 1.42 -28.43 -7.87
CA LEU A 1 0.63 -27.22 -7.53
C LEU A 1 1.24 -26.05 -8.29
N ALA A 2 0.44 -25.28 -9.02
CA ALA A 2 0.92 -24.10 -9.73
C ALA A 2 1.38 -23.05 -8.72
N ILE A 3 2.57 -22.47 -8.93
CA ILE A 3 3.08 -21.37 -8.12
C ILE A 3 2.28 -20.12 -8.51
N PRO A 4 1.61 -19.42 -7.57
CA PRO A 4 0.87 -18.22 -7.90
C PRO A 4 1.78 -17.13 -8.46
N ARG A 5 1.27 -16.41 -9.44
CA ARG A 5 2.01 -15.39 -10.17
C ARG A 5 2.06 -14.10 -9.37
N ARG A 6 3.20 -13.43 -9.46
CA ARG A 6 3.37 -12.06 -8.97
C ARG A 6 3.77 -11.19 -10.13
N VAL A 7 3.00 -10.14 -10.39
CA VAL A 7 3.25 -9.22 -11.50
C VAL A 7 3.29 -7.81 -10.95
N ALA A 8 4.39 -7.12 -11.19
CA ALA A 8 4.59 -5.73 -10.82
C ALA A 8 4.75 -4.89 -12.09
N SER A 9 3.90 -3.87 -12.23
CA SER A 9 3.99 -2.88 -13.30
C SER A 9 4.05 -1.49 -12.69
N GLY A 10 5.12 -0.75 -12.96
CA GLY A 10 5.34 0.59 -12.39
C GLY A 10 5.83 0.63 -10.93
N ILE A 11 6.03 -0.52 -10.28
CA ILE A 11 6.75 -0.63 -8.99
C ILE A 11 7.83 -1.70 -9.07
N ASP A 12 8.78 -1.66 -8.14
CA ASP A 12 9.79 -2.71 -8.01
C ASP A 12 9.17 -4.07 -7.62
N TYR A 13 9.64 -5.13 -8.27
CA TYR A 13 9.15 -6.49 -8.06
C TYR A 13 9.50 -7.04 -6.67
N ASN A 14 10.68 -6.71 -6.14
CA ASN A 14 11.09 -7.18 -4.81
C ASN A 14 10.24 -6.50 -3.72
N ARG A 15 9.89 -5.22 -3.87
CA ARG A 15 8.90 -4.54 -3.02
C ARG A 15 7.56 -5.27 -3.01
N LEU A 16 7.04 -5.66 -4.18
CA LEU A 16 5.79 -6.43 -4.25
C LEU A 16 5.89 -7.74 -3.45
N GLN A 17 7.01 -8.46 -3.54
CA GLN A 17 7.21 -9.68 -2.76
C GLN A 17 7.21 -9.42 -1.26
N LEU A 18 7.96 -8.41 -0.81
CA LEU A 18 8.04 -8.05 0.61
C LEU A 18 6.68 -7.60 1.14
N ILE A 19 5.96 -6.73 0.43
CA ILE A 19 4.63 -6.27 0.81
C ILE A 19 3.67 -7.46 0.93
N THR A 20 3.69 -8.38 -0.04
CA THR A 20 2.86 -9.59 0.00
C THR A 20 3.19 -10.46 1.22
N ALA A 21 4.46 -10.61 1.56
CA ALA A 21 4.90 -11.36 2.74
C ALA A 21 4.45 -10.69 4.04
N VAL A 22 4.57 -9.36 4.15
CA VAL A 22 4.11 -8.59 5.31
C VAL A 22 2.60 -8.70 5.48
N LEU A 23 1.82 -8.52 4.42
CA LEU A 23 0.36 -8.68 4.48
C LEU A 23 -0.03 -10.09 4.91
N SER A 24 0.64 -11.11 4.38
CA SER A 24 0.38 -12.50 4.75
C SER A 24 0.67 -12.76 6.23
N LYS A 25 1.81 -12.27 6.73
CA LYS A 25 2.26 -12.54 8.11
C LYS A 25 1.55 -11.68 9.15
N ARG A 26 1.27 -10.41 8.85
CA ARG A 26 0.76 -9.42 9.83
C ARG A 26 -0.76 -9.31 9.83
N LEU A 27 -1.39 -9.57 8.70
CA LEU A 27 -2.85 -9.53 8.56
C LEU A 27 -3.48 -10.92 8.38
N GLY A 28 -2.67 -11.98 8.35
CA GLY A 28 -3.16 -13.36 8.20
C GLY A 28 -3.78 -13.65 6.85
N LEU A 29 -3.43 -12.88 5.81
CA LEU A 29 -3.98 -13.09 4.47
C LEU A 29 -3.30 -14.31 3.80
N PRO A 30 -4.06 -15.26 3.24
CA PRO A 30 -3.49 -16.44 2.57
C PRO A 30 -2.97 -16.11 1.15
N LEU A 31 -2.28 -14.98 0.94
CA LEU A 31 -1.84 -14.51 -0.39
C LEU A 31 -0.85 -15.46 -1.08
N GLY A 32 -0.26 -16.42 -0.35
CA GLY A 32 0.54 -17.50 -0.92
C GLY A 32 -0.24 -18.42 -1.87
N ASN A 33 -1.57 -18.35 -1.89
CA ASN A 33 -2.46 -19.15 -2.74
C ASN A 33 -3.08 -18.34 -3.89
N PHE A 34 -2.75 -17.06 -4.03
CA PHE A 34 -3.40 -16.15 -4.97
C PHE A 34 -2.38 -15.49 -5.88
N ASP A 35 -2.77 -15.28 -7.13
CA ASP A 35 -2.05 -14.39 -8.03
C ASP A 35 -2.15 -12.96 -7.49
N VAL A 36 -1.02 -12.25 -7.42
CA VAL A 36 -0.97 -10.85 -6.98
C VAL A 36 -0.42 -10.00 -8.11
N LEU A 37 -1.28 -9.15 -8.66
CA LEU A 37 -0.93 -8.22 -9.73
C LEU A 37 -1.08 -6.80 -9.22
N VAL A 38 -0.02 -6.01 -9.32
CA VAL A 38 -0.01 -4.59 -8.95
C VAL A 38 0.43 -3.77 -10.15
N ASN A 39 -0.33 -2.73 -10.46
CA ASN A 39 -0.07 -1.82 -11.55
C ASN A 39 -0.18 -0.37 -11.08
N VAL A 40 0.80 0.45 -11.43
CA VAL A 40 0.69 1.91 -11.33
C VAL A 40 -0.01 2.43 -12.58
N ALA A 41 -1.12 3.14 -12.37
CA ALA A 41 -1.90 3.71 -13.46
C ALA A 41 -1.13 4.81 -14.22
N GLY A 42 -1.51 5.03 -15.48
CA GLY A 42 -0.94 6.10 -16.31
C GLY A 42 0.44 5.79 -16.89
N GLY A 43 0.91 4.54 -16.82
CA GLY A 43 2.22 4.14 -17.34
C GLY A 43 3.40 4.71 -16.55
N LEU A 44 3.14 5.21 -15.33
CA LEU A 44 4.15 5.79 -14.46
C LEU A 44 4.96 4.70 -13.77
N ARG A 45 6.20 5.04 -13.39
CA ARG A 45 7.07 4.21 -12.58
C ARG A 45 7.40 4.95 -11.29
N VAL A 46 7.19 4.30 -10.16
CA VAL A 46 7.39 4.87 -8.82
C VAL A 46 8.49 4.09 -8.12
N GLU A 47 9.63 4.76 -7.93
CA GLU A 47 10.83 4.18 -7.33
C GLU A 47 11.13 4.83 -5.99
N GLU A 48 10.21 4.70 -5.04
CA GLU A 48 10.38 5.24 -3.70
C GLU A 48 9.68 4.42 -2.61
N PRO A 49 10.16 4.45 -1.35
CA PRO A 49 9.53 3.71 -0.24
C PRO A 49 8.10 4.15 0.06
N ALA A 50 7.72 5.39 -0.27
CA ALA A 50 6.39 5.92 0.03
C ALA A 50 5.25 5.16 -0.66
N VAL A 51 5.54 4.40 -1.71
CA VAL A 51 4.56 3.60 -2.44
C VAL A 51 4.12 2.34 -1.67
N ASP A 52 4.93 1.88 -0.71
CA ASP A 52 4.75 0.56 -0.10
C ASP A 52 3.39 0.44 0.59
N LEU A 53 3.00 1.44 1.39
CA LEU A 53 1.70 1.45 2.06
C LEU A 53 0.53 1.53 1.06
N GLY A 54 0.67 2.31 0.00
CA GLY A 54 -0.34 2.43 -1.06
C GLY A 54 -0.59 1.09 -1.77
N ALA A 55 0.50 0.41 -2.18
CA ALA A 55 0.43 -0.92 -2.78
C ALA A 55 -0.13 -1.96 -1.80
N ALA A 56 0.27 -1.90 -0.53
CA ALA A 56 -0.23 -2.80 0.51
C ALA A 56 -1.75 -2.68 0.70
N LEU A 57 -2.27 -1.45 0.79
CA LEU A 57 -3.70 -1.21 0.94
C LEU A 57 -4.48 -1.56 -0.34
N ALA A 58 -3.91 -1.37 -1.53
CA ALA A 58 -4.52 -1.80 -2.78
C ALA A 58 -4.67 -3.33 -2.85
N ILE A 59 -3.64 -4.09 -2.46
CA ILE A 59 -3.70 -5.56 -2.39
C ILE A 59 -4.75 -6.00 -1.35
N TYR A 60 -4.73 -5.39 -0.15
CA TYR A 60 -5.70 -5.69 0.90
C TYR A 60 -7.15 -5.44 0.45
N SER A 61 -7.39 -4.27 -0.16
CA SER A 61 -8.70 -3.86 -0.70
C SER A 61 -9.20 -4.86 -1.75
N SER A 62 -8.35 -5.22 -2.71
CA SER A 62 -8.67 -6.22 -3.74
C SER A 62 -9.00 -7.58 -3.13
N PHE A 63 -8.17 -8.08 -2.21
CA PHE A 63 -8.38 -9.37 -1.56
C PHE A 63 -9.67 -9.41 -0.72
N LYS A 64 -10.00 -8.31 -0.04
CA LYS A 64 -11.21 -8.20 0.79
C LYS A 64 -12.45 -7.78 0.01
N ASN A 65 -12.34 -7.53 -1.29
CA ASN A 65 -13.39 -6.95 -2.11
C ASN A 65 -14.02 -5.70 -1.47
N LEU A 66 -13.16 -4.82 -0.93
CA LEU A 66 -13.57 -3.61 -0.22
C LEU A 66 -13.08 -2.38 -0.99
N ALA A 67 -14.01 -1.62 -1.56
CA ALA A 67 -13.67 -0.39 -2.27
C ALA A 67 -13.16 0.66 -1.29
N ILE A 68 -12.02 1.28 -1.62
CA ILE A 68 -11.50 2.44 -0.89
C ILE A 68 -12.27 3.68 -1.36
N GLU A 69 -12.68 4.53 -0.41
CA GLU A 69 -13.40 5.77 -0.73
C GLU A 69 -12.64 6.63 -1.75
N PRO A 70 -13.35 7.20 -2.74
CA PRO A 70 -12.77 8.22 -3.60
C PRO A 70 -12.28 9.40 -2.73
N ARG A 71 -11.12 9.97 -3.07
CA ARG A 71 -10.45 11.07 -2.33
C ARG A 71 -9.71 10.67 -1.05
N VAL A 72 -9.33 9.39 -0.92
CA VAL A 72 -8.27 8.93 0.00
C VAL A 72 -6.92 9.00 -0.71
N VAL A 73 -5.90 9.55 -0.05
CA VAL A 73 -4.49 9.41 -0.45
C VAL A 73 -3.74 8.60 0.59
N VAL A 74 -2.79 7.79 0.12
CA VAL A 74 -2.00 6.89 0.96
C VAL A 74 -0.53 7.03 0.58
N PHE A 75 0.33 7.18 1.58
CA PHE A 75 1.77 7.08 1.39
C PHE A 75 2.46 6.64 2.67
N GLY A 76 3.60 5.97 2.56
CA GLY A 76 4.40 5.52 3.70
C GLY A 76 5.21 4.28 3.34
N GLU A 77 6.34 4.11 4.02
CA GLU A 77 7.17 2.92 3.89
C GLU A 77 6.63 1.83 4.81
N LEU A 78 6.55 0.59 4.30
CA LEU A 78 6.06 -0.55 5.07
C LEU A 78 7.22 -1.42 5.52
N GLY A 79 7.44 -1.47 6.83
CA GLY A 79 8.45 -2.34 7.42
C GLY A 79 8.00 -3.79 7.54
N LEU A 80 8.96 -4.68 7.76
CA LEU A 80 8.72 -6.13 7.85
C LEU A 80 7.90 -6.54 9.09
N LEU A 81 7.88 -5.69 10.12
CA LEU A 81 7.06 -5.90 11.31
C LEU A 81 5.62 -5.40 11.12
N GLY A 82 5.30 -4.83 9.95
CA GLY A 82 4.03 -4.20 9.65
C GLY A 82 3.95 -2.77 10.17
N GLU A 83 5.06 -2.20 10.63
CA GLU A 83 5.16 -0.80 11.02
C GLU A 83 5.15 0.12 9.79
N ILE A 84 4.55 1.29 9.94
CA ILE A 84 4.53 2.33 8.91
C ILE A 84 5.60 3.36 9.27
N ARG A 85 6.57 3.55 8.38
CA ARG A 85 7.73 4.41 8.59
C ARG A 85 7.61 5.72 7.82
N SER A 86 8.19 6.77 8.40
CA SER A 86 8.25 8.09 7.79
C SER A 86 9.02 8.07 6.48
N VAL A 87 8.56 8.89 5.52
CA VAL A 87 9.19 9.02 4.20
C VAL A 87 9.58 10.46 3.93
N SER A 88 10.35 10.66 2.87
CA SER A 88 10.78 11.99 2.45
C SER A 88 9.59 12.88 2.10
N GLN A 89 9.70 14.16 2.47
CA GLN A 89 8.76 15.21 2.07
C GLN A 89 7.30 15.00 2.55
N ASN A 90 7.08 14.35 3.71
CA ASN A 90 5.74 14.14 4.29
C ASN A 90 4.84 15.40 4.23
N ASN A 91 5.32 16.52 4.77
CA ASN A 91 4.59 17.78 4.81
C ASN A 91 4.20 18.29 3.41
N GLN A 92 5.07 18.12 2.42
CA GLN A 92 4.79 18.54 1.05
C GLN A 92 3.74 17.68 0.39
N ARG A 93 3.80 16.35 0.59
CA ARG A 93 2.77 15.40 0.14
C ARG A 93 1.41 15.70 0.75
N ILE A 94 1.37 16.01 2.05
CA ILE A 94 0.13 16.38 2.76
C ILE A 94 -0.46 17.67 2.21
N LYS A 95 0.37 18.70 2.00
CA LYS A 95 -0.07 19.97 1.43
C LYS A 95 -0.63 19.78 0.02
N GLU A 96 0.07 19.00 -0.80
CA GLU A 96 -0.35 18.72 -2.18
C GLU A 96 -1.65 17.90 -2.24
N ALA A 97 -1.78 16.89 -1.40
CA ALA A 97 -3.02 16.12 -1.27
C ALA A 97 -4.23 17.01 -0.92
N LYS A 98 -4.05 17.91 0.05
CA LYS A 98 -5.09 18.88 0.41
C LYS A 98 -5.40 19.83 -0.74
N ARG A 99 -4.37 20.33 -1.44
CA ARG A 99 -4.52 21.21 -2.61
C ARG A 99 -5.33 20.56 -3.73
N LEU A 100 -5.15 19.26 -3.95
CA LEU A 100 -5.88 18.46 -4.94
C LEU A 100 -7.26 17.99 -4.46
N GLY A 101 -7.68 18.34 -3.24
CA GLY A 101 -9.02 18.05 -2.71
C GLY A 101 -9.18 16.65 -2.09
N PHE A 102 -8.09 15.98 -1.75
CA PHE A 102 -8.16 14.73 -0.96
C PHE A 102 -8.59 15.03 0.48
N VAL A 103 -9.58 14.28 0.95
CA VAL A 103 -10.23 14.51 2.27
C VAL A 103 -9.61 13.65 3.36
N LYS A 104 -9.12 12.46 2.99
CA LYS A 104 -8.54 11.49 3.92
C LYS A 104 -7.11 11.19 3.50
N ILE A 105 -6.20 11.32 4.46
CA ILE A 105 -4.76 11.07 4.26
C ILE A 105 -4.37 9.95 5.21
N ILE A 106 -3.91 8.83 4.65
CA ILE A 106 -3.29 7.73 5.37
C ILE A 106 -1.77 7.89 5.22
N SER A 107 -1.11 8.27 6.31
CA SER A 107 0.32 8.59 6.33
C SER A 107 0.99 8.10 7.62
N PRO A 108 2.34 8.08 7.67
CA PRO A 108 3.10 7.66 8.85
C PRO A 108 2.86 8.56 10.07
N GLU A 109 2.44 9.81 9.86
CA GLU A 109 2.10 10.73 10.95
C GLU A 109 0.82 10.35 11.68
N LYS A 110 -0.09 9.63 11.02
CA LYS A 110 -1.39 9.26 11.58
C LYS A 110 -1.51 7.79 11.96
N TYR A 111 -0.74 6.93 11.29
CA TYR A 111 -0.83 5.48 11.45
C TYR A 111 0.56 4.91 11.62
N SER A 112 0.76 4.13 12.68
CA SER A 112 2.05 3.50 12.98
C SER A 112 2.15 2.06 12.50
N SER A 113 1.04 1.43 12.09
CA SER A 113 1.03 0.05 11.60
C SER A 113 -0.05 -0.24 10.57
N ILE A 114 0.21 -1.24 9.73
CA ILE A 114 -0.73 -1.71 8.70
C ILE A 114 -2.06 -2.16 9.30
N ASN A 115 -2.06 -2.77 10.49
CA ASN A 115 -3.28 -3.18 11.19
C ASN A 115 -4.17 -2.00 11.57
N GLN A 116 -3.60 -0.83 11.90
CA GLN A 116 -4.37 0.38 12.13
C GLN A 116 -4.89 0.97 10.83
N ALA A 117 -4.05 1.02 9.79
CA ALA A 117 -4.41 1.58 8.49
C ALA A 117 -5.60 0.84 7.85
N VAL A 118 -5.62 -0.50 7.88
CA VAL A 118 -6.72 -1.29 7.29
C VAL A 118 -8.05 -1.15 8.04
N LYS A 119 -8.03 -0.97 9.36
CA LYS A 119 -9.25 -0.71 10.14
C LYS A 119 -9.92 0.61 9.79
N ASN A 120 -9.13 1.57 9.31
CA ASN A 120 -9.60 2.90 8.92
C ASN A 120 -9.85 3.01 7.40
N LEU A 121 -9.78 1.90 6.65
CA LEU A 121 -10.27 1.84 5.27
C LEU A 121 -11.78 1.59 5.19
N GLN A 122 -12.38 1.14 6.30
CA GLN A 122 -13.83 1.00 6.48
C GLN A 122 -14.46 2.31 6.97
#